data_AF-A0A813EVA6-F1
#
_entry.id   AF-A0A813EVA6-F1
#
_cell.length_a   1.000
_cell.length_b   1.000
_cell.length_c   1.000
_cell.angle_alpha   90.00
_cell.angle_beta   90.00
_cell.angle_gamma   90.00
#
_symmetry.space_group_name_H-M   'P 1'
#
loop_
_entity.id
_entity.type
_entity.pdbx_description
1 polymer ?
#
loop_
_entity_poly.entity_id
_entity_poly.type
_entity_poly.pdbx_seq_one_letter_code
_entity_poly.pdbx_strand_id
1 'polypeptide(L)'
;MVGTPEENGAGARMARTLALFVHGSMFVAGTMIIVHVAYIGLSLDAQGHWADRGEMWAGLRNAYILLLRSFLMPFMEASFLDPYVPHSIDLDVWGFFVPGILCLFITNMAWLGLTSLRWPSSGRAIVYSLFAAVLLVSQAQVNQAMNEITSWEELMAASGPAQSKSIQPWQIQQHLFKASHSSFGQIFTEAKCKIVSAVSTALQERVECSAETAEATLLPVLVQEFCRPSKSLTSAASEERAALEADFEKRAKTCRSRAQQLQLLPTSLSERDFLYCRCWCATFDALQLASKWMILAWLGLASGVMSVLYLVMQPKLSTMSPREQAEVMGFAVVSMAILTGKAVIFADGSPWLQGD
;
A
#
# COMPACT_ATOMS: atom_id res chain seq x y z
N MET A 1 3.11 -20.55 37.58
CA MET A 1 4.37 -20.44 36.80
C MET A 1 5.25 -19.47 37.55
N VAL A 2 6.23 -19.98 38.28
CA VAL A 2 7.20 -19.17 39.04
C VAL A 2 8.32 -18.87 38.06
N GLY A 3 8.41 -17.61 37.61
CA GLY A 3 9.46 -17.18 36.67
C GLY A 3 10.83 -17.27 37.31
N THR A 4 11.79 -17.85 36.61
CA THR A 4 13.18 -17.91 37.06
C THR A 4 13.83 -16.51 36.99
N PRO A 5 14.86 -16.21 37.80
CA PRO A 5 15.46 -14.88 37.89
C PRO A 5 16.01 -14.31 36.57
N GLU A 6 16.29 -15.16 35.58
CA GLU A 6 16.74 -14.75 34.23
C GLU A 6 15.63 -14.22 33.31
N GLU A 7 14.34 -14.44 33.62
CA GLU A 7 13.21 -13.85 32.85
C GLU A 7 13.10 -12.32 33.02
N ASN A 8 13.88 -11.71 33.92
CA ASN A 8 13.80 -10.28 34.25
C ASN A 8 14.85 -9.39 33.56
N GLY A 9 15.64 -9.92 32.62
CA GLY A 9 16.58 -9.14 31.82
C GLY A 9 15.89 -7.94 31.15
N ALA A 10 16.52 -6.76 31.18
CA ALA A 10 15.96 -5.54 30.58
C ALA A 10 15.61 -5.75 29.09
N GLY A 11 16.44 -6.51 28.37
CA GLY A 11 16.20 -6.87 26.96
C GLY A 11 14.96 -7.73 26.73
N ALA A 12 14.72 -8.75 27.55
CA ALA A 12 13.52 -9.59 27.45
C ALA A 12 12.24 -8.80 27.74
N ARG A 13 12.27 -7.87 28.71
CA ARG A 13 11.14 -6.97 28.99
C ARG A 13 10.88 -6.01 27.83
N MET A 14 11.93 -5.44 27.23
CA MET A 14 11.82 -4.57 26.06
C MET A 14 11.24 -5.34 24.86
N ALA A 15 11.79 -6.52 24.54
CA ALA A 15 11.28 -7.37 23.46
C ALA A 15 9.81 -7.74 23.67
N ARG A 16 9.42 -8.09 24.91
CA ARG A 16 8.03 -8.45 25.22
C ARG A 16 7.08 -7.28 25.04
N THR A 17 7.50 -6.09 25.49
CA THR A 17 6.70 -4.86 25.34
C THR A 17 6.53 -4.52 23.86
N LEU A 18 7.63 -4.56 23.08
CA LEU A 18 7.61 -4.30 21.65
C LEU A 18 6.74 -5.32 20.89
N ALA A 19 6.88 -6.61 21.20
CA ALA A 19 6.10 -7.67 20.58
C ALA A 19 4.60 -7.50 20.86
N LEU A 20 4.22 -7.25 22.13
CA LEU A 20 2.83 -7.00 22.52
C LEU A 20 2.27 -5.75 21.86
N PHE A 21 3.05 -4.67 21.77
CA PHE A 21 2.63 -3.43 21.12
C PHE A 21 2.37 -3.62 19.63
N VAL A 22 3.35 -4.19 18.90
CA VAL A 22 3.24 -4.39 17.44
C VAL A 22 2.11 -5.35 17.10
N HIS A 23 2.03 -6.50 17.77
CA HIS A 23 0.98 -7.49 17.46
C HIS A 23 -0.39 -7.04 17.97
N GLY A 24 -0.44 -6.34 19.11
CA GLY A 24 -1.67 -5.77 19.63
C GLY A 24 -2.24 -4.70 18.70
N SER A 25 -1.40 -3.78 18.20
CA SER A 25 -1.84 -2.74 17.26
C SER A 25 -2.30 -3.33 15.94
N MET A 26 -1.56 -4.29 15.39
CA MET A 26 -1.96 -5.01 14.16
C MET A 26 -3.26 -5.77 14.34
N PHE A 27 -3.47 -6.44 15.47
CA PHE A 27 -4.70 -7.17 15.75
C PHE A 27 -5.91 -6.22 15.84
N VAL A 28 -5.78 -5.10 16.55
CA VAL A 28 -6.84 -4.11 16.68
C VAL A 28 -7.15 -3.44 15.33
N ALA A 29 -6.12 -2.94 14.63
CA ALA A 29 -6.30 -2.30 13.33
C ALA A 29 -6.90 -3.26 12.29
N GLY A 30 -6.39 -4.49 12.22
CA GLY A 30 -6.91 -5.53 11.33
C GLY A 30 -8.37 -5.87 11.64
N THR A 31 -8.72 -6.02 12.92
CA THR A 31 -10.12 -6.28 13.34
C THR A 31 -11.05 -5.11 12.99
N MET A 32 -10.61 -3.87 13.21
CA MET A 32 -11.39 -2.68 12.84
C MET A 32 -11.69 -2.65 11.34
N ILE A 33 -10.68 -2.93 10.49
CA ILE A 33 -10.87 -2.96 9.04
C ILE A 33 -11.78 -4.13 8.64
N ILE A 34 -11.63 -5.32 9.24
CA ILE A 34 -12.52 -6.46 8.96
C ILE A 34 -13.98 -6.10 9.29
N VAL A 35 -14.23 -5.44 10.43
CA VAL A 35 -15.57 -4.99 10.81
C VAL A 35 -16.10 -3.94 9.83
N HIS A 36 -15.25 -3.01 9.38
CA HIS A 36 -15.62 -1.99 8.41
C HIS A 36 -15.97 -2.60 7.05
N VAL A 37 -15.14 -3.54 6.56
CA VAL A 37 -15.42 -4.31 5.35
C VAL A 37 -16.72 -5.10 5.53
N ALA A 38 -16.92 -5.80 6.64
CA ALA A 38 -18.19 -6.50 6.88
C ALA A 38 -19.41 -5.56 6.83
N TYR A 39 -19.30 -4.36 7.42
CA TYR A 39 -20.35 -3.35 7.38
C TYR A 39 -20.64 -2.84 5.97
N ILE A 40 -19.60 -2.48 5.20
CA ILE A 40 -19.74 -2.09 3.79
C ILE A 40 -20.40 -3.20 2.99
N GLY A 41 -20.00 -4.46 3.22
CA GLY A 41 -20.52 -5.61 2.49
C GLY A 41 -22.01 -5.81 2.74
N LEU A 42 -22.43 -5.72 4.00
CA LEU A 42 -23.84 -5.77 4.36
C LEU A 42 -24.64 -4.61 3.76
N SER A 43 -24.04 -3.41 3.67
CA SER A 43 -24.69 -2.25 3.03
C SER A 43 -24.85 -2.43 1.52
N LEU A 44 -23.82 -2.93 0.83
CA LEU A 44 -23.86 -3.21 -0.61
C LEU A 44 -24.88 -4.31 -0.94
N ASP A 45 -24.91 -5.38 -0.14
CA ASP A 45 -25.90 -6.46 -0.28
C ASP A 45 -27.32 -5.93 -0.11
N ALA A 46 -27.56 -5.10 0.92
CA ALA A 46 -28.86 -4.48 1.16
C ALA A 46 -29.32 -3.53 0.04
N GLN A 47 -28.39 -2.97 -0.74
CA GLN A 47 -28.67 -2.13 -1.90
C GLN A 47 -28.89 -2.94 -3.18
N GLY A 48 -28.77 -4.27 -3.13
CA GLY A 48 -28.89 -5.14 -4.30
C GLY A 48 -27.71 -4.99 -5.27
N HIS A 49 -26.53 -4.63 -4.76
CA HIS A 49 -25.32 -4.47 -5.56
C HIS A 49 -24.92 -5.75 -6.29
N TRP A 50 -25.08 -6.91 -5.62
CA TRP A 50 -24.91 -8.23 -6.24
C TRP A 50 -26.25 -8.80 -6.67
N ALA A 51 -26.31 -9.30 -7.92
CA ALA A 51 -27.54 -9.89 -8.47
C ALA A 51 -27.95 -11.17 -7.72
N ASP A 52 -26.95 -11.93 -7.25
CA ASP A 52 -27.14 -13.07 -6.36
C ASP A 52 -25.92 -13.28 -5.44
N ARG A 53 -26.06 -14.22 -4.49
CA ARG A 53 -24.95 -14.58 -3.59
C ARG A 53 -23.77 -15.22 -4.33
N GLY A 54 -24.01 -15.84 -5.48
CA GLY A 54 -22.98 -16.50 -6.29
C GLY A 54 -21.96 -15.49 -6.82
N GLU A 55 -22.42 -14.32 -7.27
CA GLU A 55 -21.58 -13.20 -7.70
C GLU A 55 -20.66 -12.71 -6.57
N MET A 56 -21.22 -12.50 -5.37
CA MET A 56 -20.45 -12.13 -4.18
C MET A 56 -19.36 -13.18 -3.86
N TRP A 57 -19.70 -14.47 -3.87
CA TRP A 57 -18.74 -15.55 -3.63
C TRP A 57 -17.68 -15.66 -4.73
N ALA A 58 -18.03 -15.36 -5.98
CA ALA A 58 -17.08 -15.30 -7.09
C ALA A 58 -16.08 -14.16 -6.87
N GLY A 59 -16.54 -12.98 -6.43
CA GLY A 59 -15.68 -11.86 -6.06
C GLY A 59 -14.70 -12.22 -4.94
N LEU A 60 -15.18 -12.84 -3.85
CA LEU A 60 -14.34 -13.32 -2.76
C LEU A 60 -13.29 -14.34 -3.23
N ARG A 61 -13.71 -15.31 -4.05
CA ARG A 61 -12.81 -16.32 -4.62
C ARG A 61 -11.72 -15.68 -5.48
N ASN A 62 -12.08 -14.71 -6.32
CA ASN A 62 -11.14 -13.99 -7.16
C ASN A 62 -10.11 -13.23 -6.31
N ALA A 63 -10.56 -12.52 -5.27
CA ALA A 63 -9.67 -11.84 -4.32
C ALA A 63 -8.71 -12.82 -3.63
N TYR A 64 -9.22 -13.98 -3.19
CA TYR A 64 -8.41 -15.02 -2.57
C TYR A 64 -7.34 -15.56 -3.53
N ILE A 65 -7.70 -15.86 -4.78
CA ILE A 65 -6.74 -16.34 -5.80
C ILE A 65 -5.67 -15.28 -6.08
N LEU A 66 -6.05 -14.01 -6.20
CA LEU A 66 -5.11 -12.91 -6.42
C LEU A 66 -4.12 -12.76 -5.27
N LEU A 67 -4.60 -12.78 -4.02
CA LEU A 67 -3.74 -12.71 -2.84
C LEU A 67 -2.87 -13.95 -2.70
N LEU A 68 -3.42 -15.13 -2.94
CA LEU A 68 -2.65 -16.37 -2.91
C LEU A 68 -1.53 -16.34 -3.96
N ARG A 69 -1.82 -15.87 -5.19
CA ARG A 69 -0.81 -15.66 -6.22
C ARG A 69 0.25 -14.66 -5.78
N SER A 70 -0.15 -13.52 -5.22
CA SER A 70 0.78 -12.50 -4.73
C SER A 70 1.69 -13.06 -3.62
N PHE A 71 1.14 -13.83 -2.68
CA PHE A 71 1.90 -14.44 -1.59
C PHE A 71 2.83 -15.56 -2.03
N LEU A 72 2.46 -16.31 -3.08
CA LEU A 72 3.25 -17.45 -3.55
C LEU A 72 4.28 -17.09 -4.62
N MET A 73 4.07 -15.99 -5.37
CA MET A 73 4.99 -15.52 -6.41
C MET A 73 6.46 -15.39 -5.96
N PRO A 74 6.80 -14.91 -4.75
CA PRO A 74 8.19 -14.90 -4.31
C PRO A 74 8.81 -16.29 -4.10
N PHE A 75 8.00 -17.33 -3.91
CA PHE A 75 8.45 -18.67 -3.50
C PHE A 75 8.34 -19.72 -4.61
N MET A 76 7.46 -19.47 -5.59
CA MET A 76 7.16 -20.42 -6.66
C MET A 76 6.92 -19.68 -7.98
N GLU A 77 7.27 -20.31 -9.10
CA GLU A 77 6.93 -19.80 -10.42
C GLU A 77 5.41 -19.65 -10.53
N ALA A 78 4.91 -18.43 -10.75
CA ALA A 78 3.47 -18.13 -10.71
C ALA A 78 2.64 -18.78 -11.83
N SER A 79 3.26 -19.56 -12.72
CA SER A 79 2.66 -20.18 -13.90
C SER A 79 1.52 -21.15 -13.55
N PHE A 80 1.53 -21.76 -12.37
CA PHE A 80 0.45 -22.67 -11.94
C PHE A 80 -0.88 -21.95 -11.62
N LEU A 81 -0.87 -20.63 -11.37
CA LEU A 81 -2.08 -19.85 -11.08
C LEU A 81 -2.57 -19.03 -12.28
N ASP A 82 -1.81 -18.96 -13.37
CA ASP A 82 -2.20 -18.25 -14.59
C ASP A 82 -3.58 -18.65 -15.14
N PRO A 83 -3.99 -19.94 -15.14
CA PRO A 83 -5.31 -20.33 -15.64
C PRO A 83 -6.48 -19.82 -14.78
N TYR A 84 -6.20 -19.45 -13.53
CA TYR A 84 -7.21 -19.10 -12.53
C TYR A 84 -7.31 -17.60 -12.27
N VAL A 85 -6.40 -16.79 -12.81
CA VAL A 85 -6.48 -15.33 -12.68
C VAL A 85 -7.50 -14.79 -13.68
N PRO A 86 -8.54 -14.08 -13.21
CA PRO A 86 -9.55 -13.53 -14.10
C PRO A 86 -8.93 -12.46 -15.02
N HIS A 87 -9.38 -12.44 -16.27
CA HIS A 87 -8.87 -11.49 -17.28
C HIS A 87 -9.29 -10.04 -17.01
N SER A 88 -10.37 -9.86 -16.26
CA SER A 88 -10.80 -8.58 -15.70
C SER A 88 -11.08 -8.76 -14.22
N ILE A 89 -10.56 -7.86 -13.40
CA ILE A 89 -10.81 -7.85 -11.96
C ILE A 89 -11.75 -6.70 -11.69
N ASP A 90 -12.89 -6.99 -11.06
CA ASP A 90 -13.88 -6.00 -10.71
C ASP A 90 -13.35 -5.04 -9.63
N LEU A 91 -13.88 -3.80 -9.60
CA LEU A 91 -13.53 -2.80 -8.62
C LEU A 91 -13.85 -3.28 -7.20
N ASP A 92 -14.93 -4.05 -7.03
CA ASP A 92 -15.30 -4.68 -5.75
C ASP A 92 -14.20 -5.62 -5.22
N VAL A 93 -13.54 -6.36 -6.11
CA VAL A 93 -12.48 -7.28 -5.70
C VAL A 93 -11.33 -6.49 -5.08
N TRP A 94 -10.92 -5.38 -5.71
CA TRP A 94 -9.83 -4.52 -5.23
C TRP A 94 -10.21 -3.62 -4.06
N GLY A 95 -11.41 -3.05 -4.07
CA GLY A 95 -11.87 -2.08 -3.08
C GLY A 95 -12.45 -2.70 -1.82
N PHE A 96 -12.93 -3.95 -1.89
CA PHE A 96 -13.66 -4.59 -0.80
C PHE A 96 -13.01 -5.90 -0.35
N PHE A 97 -12.91 -6.91 -1.23
CA PHE A 97 -12.50 -8.25 -0.84
C PHE A 97 -11.00 -8.37 -0.54
N VAL A 98 -10.14 -7.79 -1.38
CA VAL A 98 -8.68 -7.84 -1.20
C VAL A 98 -8.26 -7.22 0.15
N PRO A 99 -8.70 -6.00 0.52
CA PRO A 99 -8.42 -5.43 1.84
C PRO A 99 -8.92 -6.31 2.99
N GLY A 100 -10.13 -6.86 2.87
CA GLY A 100 -10.73 -7.73 3.89
C GLY A 100 -9.92 -9.00 4.16
N ILE A 101 -9.55 -9.74 3.10
CA ILE A 101 -8.76 -10.97 3.23
C ILE A 101 -7.34 -10.66 3.73
N LEU A 102 -6.72 -9.57 3.25
CA LEU A 102 -5.39 -9.15 3.72
C LEU A 102 -5.42 -8.83 5.22
N CYS A 103 -6.45 -8.12 5.69
CA CYS A 103 -6.62 -7.82 7.12
C CYS A 103 -6.90 -9.07 7.95
N LEU A 104 -7.64 -10.04 7.41
CA LEU A 104 -7.82 -11.34 8.05
C LEU A 104 -6.48 -12.06 8.22
N PHE A 105 -5.64 -12.08 7.18
CA PHE A 105 -4.30 -12.66 7.25
C PHE A 105 -3.41 -11.97 8.30
N ILE A 106 -3.39 -10.62 8.30
CA ILE A 106 -2.67 -9.80 9.29
C ILE A 106 -3.13 -10.10 10.72
N THR A 107 -4.45 -10.18 10.93
CA THR A 107 -5.05 -10.44 12.24
C THR A 107 -4.71 -11.85 12.74
N ASN A 108 -4.74 -12.85 11.86
CA ASN A 108 -4.34 -14.22 12.20
C ASN A 108 -2.86 -14.30 12.57
N MET A 109 -1.97 -13.65 11.81
CA MET A 109 -0.55 -13.57 12.13
C MET A 109 -0.33 -12.88 13.49
N ALA A 110 -1.01 -11.75 13.72
CA ALA A 110 -0.95 -11.02 14.98
C ALA A 110 -1.37 -11.90 16.17
N TRP A 111 -2.48 -12.62 16.03
CA TRP A 111 -2.98 -13.57 17.02
C TRP A 111 -2.01 -14.73 17.27
N LEU A 112 -1.42 -15.31 16.22
CA LEU A 112 -0.38 -16.34 16.35
C LEU A 112 0.84 -15.83 17.12
N GLY A 113 1.26 -14.59 16.90
CA GLY A 113 2.34 -13.96 17.66
C GLY A 113 2.00 -13.80 19.14
N LEU A 114 0.82 -13.24 19.46
CA LEU A 114 0.34 -13.08 20.84
C LEU A 114 0.19 -14.43 21.57
N THR A 115 -0.34 -15.44 20.90
CA THR A 115 -0.48 -16.78 21.49
C THR A 115 0.87 -17.47 21.67
N SER A 116 1.84 -17.24 20.78
CA SER A 116 3.21 -17.73 20.91
C SER A 116 3.94 -17.11 22.11
N LEU A 117 3.69 -15.82 22.41
CA LEU A 117 4.19 -15.16 23.62
C LEU A 117 3.55 -15.71 24.90
N ARG A 118 2.25 -15.98 24.87
CA ARG A 118 1.51 -16.48 26.04
C ARG A 118 1.86 -17.93 26.36
N TRP A 119 2.04 -18.73 25.34
CA TRP A 119 2.31 -20.16 25.46
C TRP A 119 3.42 -20.55 24.47
N PRO A 120 4.69 -20.49 24.90
CA PRO A 120 5.80 -20.86 24.03
C PRO A 120 5.69 -22.32 23.57
N SER A 121 5.66 -22.56 22.26
CA SER A 121 5.71 -23.89 21.66
C SER A 121 6.43 -23.80 20.32
N SER A 122 7.32 -24.75 20.05
CA SER A 122 8.07 -24.77 18.78
C SER A 122 7.14 -24.89 17.56
N GLY A 123 6.06 -25.69 17.65
CA GLY A 123 5.11 -25.82 16.54
C GLY A 123 4.40 -24.50 16.20
N ARG A 124 3.96 -23.75 17.23
CA ARG A 124 3.35 -22.42 17.03
C ARG A 124 4.34 -21.41 16.49
N ALA A 125 5.56 -21.40 17.01
CA ALA A 125 6.62 -20.54 16.53
C ALA A 125 6.90 -20.77 15.03
N ILE A 126 6.94 -22.03 14.59
CA ILE A 126 7.13 -22.37 13.18
C ILE A 126 5.99 -21.84 12.32
N VAL A 127 4.73 -22.13 12.68
CA VAL A 127 3.56 -21.65 11.93
C VAL A 127 3.55 -20.12 11.88
N TYR A 128 3.79 -19.47 13.02
CA TYR A 128 3.91 -18.02 13.11
C TYR A 128 5.03 -17.46 12.20
N SER A 129 6.23 -18.03 12.24
CA SER A 129 7.36 -17.62 11.40
C SER A 129 7.04 -17.73 9.92
N LEU A 130 6.33 -18.78 9.49
CA LEU A 130 5.92 -18.93 8.10
C LEU A 130 4.96 -17.82 7.67
N PHE A 131 3.94 -17.52 8.47
CA PHE A 131 3.01 -16.42 8.20
C PHE A 131 3.73 -15.06 8.18
N ALA A 132 4.62 -14.83 9.15
CA ALA A 132 5.41 -13.60 9.23
C ALA A 132 6.34 -13.45 8.02
N ALA A 133 6.99 -14.53 7.57
CA ALA A 133 7.84 -14.52 6.39
C ALA A 133 7.06 -14.18 5.12
N VAL A 134 5.90 -14.82 4.90
CA VAL A 134 5.01 -14.50 3.78
C VAL A 134 4.60 -13.03 3.80
N LEU A 135 4.20 -12.51 4.97
CA LEU A 135 3.78 -11.12 5.10
C LEU A 135 4.92 -10.13 4.82
N LEU A 136 6.09 -10.35 5.44
CA LEU A 136 7.26 -9.48 5.29
C LEU A 136 7.77 -9.46 3.85
N VAL A 137 7.79 -10.61 3.18
CA VAL A 137 8.20 -10.70 1.76
C VAL A 137 7.16 -10.02 0.87
N SER A 138 5.87 -10.28 1.09
CA SER A 138 4.80 -9.65 0.33
C SER A 138 4.82 -8.12 0.47
N GLN A 139 4.98 -7.59 1.69
CA GLN A 139 5.11 -6.15 1.92
C GLN A 139 6.33 -5.55 1.22
N ALA A 140 7.47 -6.24 1.23
CA ALA A 140 8.67 -5.78 0.52
C ALA A 140 8.44 -5.70 -0.99
N GLN A 141 7.76 -6.68 -1.58
CA GLN A 141 7.40 -6.67 -3.01
C GLN A 141 6.40 -5.57 -3.35
N VAL A 142 5.36 -5.39 -2.52
CA VAL A 142 4.39 -4.29 -2.69
C VAL A 142 5.13 -2.95 -2.59
N ASN A 143 6.12 -2.83 -1.72
CA ASN A 143 6.94 -1.61 -1.63
C ASN A 143 7.74 -1.33 -2.88
N GLN A 144 8.40 -2.36 -3.41
CA GLN A 144 9.13 -2.25 -4.67
C GLN A 144 8.19 -1.86 -5.81
N ALA A 145 7.02 -2.51 -5.92
CA ALA A 145 6.03 -2.18 -6.94
C ALA A 145 5.48 -0.76 -6.77
N MET A 146 5.21 -0.31 -5.54
CA MET A 146 4.78 1.07 -5.27
C MET A 146 5.85 2.07 -5.68
N ASN A 147 7.13 1.81 -5.39
CA ASN A 147 8.23 2.70 -5.78
C ASN A 147 8.50 2.69 -7.30
N GLU A 148 8.22 1.58 -7.98
CA GLU A 148 8.21 1.57 -9.44
C GLU A 148 7.03 2.40 -9.97
N ILE A 149 5.82 2.20 -9.43
CA ILE A 149 4.63 2.94 -9.83
C ILE A 149 4.80 4.44 -9.56
N THR A 150 5.46 4.87 -8.48
CA THR A 150 5.66 6.31 -8.22
C THR A 150 6.51 7.00 -9.30
N SER A 151 7.33 6.25 -10.04
CA SER A 151 8.06 6.78 -11.21
C SER A 151 7.19 6.95 -12.45
N TRP A 152 5.96 6.40 -12.46
CA TRP A 152 5.03 6.47 -13.59
C TRP A 152 4.18 7.74 -13.58
N GLU A 153 4.56 8.78 -12.82
CA GLU A 153 3.84 10.05 -12.86
C GLU A 153 3.93 10.67 -14.27
N GLU A 154 5.14 10.69 -14.83
CA GLU A 154 5.40 11.23 -16.17
C GLU A 154 5.00 10.23 -17.25
N LEU A 155 3.98 10.58 -18.02
CA LEU A 155 3.47 9.77 -19.13
C LEU A 155 4.56 9.53 -20.18
N MET A 156 5.01 8.28 -20.28
CA MET A 156 6.02 7.88 -21.25
C MET A 156 5.42 7.74 -22.65
N ALA A 157 6.14 8.25 -23.64
CA ALA A 157 5.88 7.92 -25.04
C ALA A 157 6.37 6.50 -25.34
N ALA A 158 5.82 5.87 -26.38
CA ALA A 158 6.33 4.61 -26.88
C ALA A 158 7.72 4.84 -27.52
N SER A 159 8.77 4.87 -26.71
CA SER A 159 10.16 5.02 -27.16
C SER A 159 10.93 3.73 -26.91
N GLY A 160 10.85 2.80 -27.87
CA GLY A 160 11.66 1.59 -27.92
C GLY A 160 11.23 0.66 -29.08
N PRO A 161 12.17 -0.06 -29.73
CA PRO A 161 11.82 -1.04 -30.75
C PRO A 161 10.91 -2.13 -30.17
N ALA A 162 9.85 -2.48 -30.90
CA ALA A 162 8.80 -3.43 -30.53
C ALA A 162 9.29 -4.89 -30.48
N GLN A 163 10.29 -5.20 -29.65
CA GLN A 163 10.98 -6.50 -29.67
C GLN A 163 10.67 -7.42 -28.48
N SER A 164 9.77 -7.05 -27.58
CA SER A 164 9.37 -7.94 -26.47
C SER A 164 7.86 -8.17 -26.45
N LYS A 165 7.46 -9.45 -26.38
CA LYS A 165 6.08 -9.91 -26.12
C LYS A 165 5.61 -9.62 -24.69
N SER A 166 6.41 -8.93 -23.85
CA SER A 166 6.00 -8.47 -22.53
C SER A 166 5.14 -7.21 -22.65
N ILE A 167 4.07 -7.14 -21.85
CA ILE A 167 3.28 -5.91 -21.65
C ILE A 167 4.27 -4.80 -21.28
N GLN A 168 4.33 -3.74 -22.10
CA GLN A 168 5.28 -2.66 -21.84
C GLN A 168 4.70 -1.72 -20.78
N PRO A 169 5.48 -1.29 -19.77
CA PRO A 169 5.00 -0.44 -18.67
C PRO A 169 4.22 0.80 -19.13
N TRP A 170 4.62 1.43 -20.24
CA TRP A 170 3.92 2.58 -20.82
C TRP A 170 2.48 2.26 -21.25
N GLN A 171 2.18 1.03 -21.69
CA GLN A 171 0.82 0.62 -22.06
C GLN A 171 -0.09 0.57 -20.84
N ILE A 172 0.42 0.03 -19.73
CA ILE A 172 -0.28 -0.02 -18.44
C ILE A 172 -0.52 1.40 -17.96
N GLN A 173 0.50 2.24 -17.98
CA GLN A 173 0.42 3.64 -17.58
C GLN A 173 -0.64 4.41 -18.37
N GLN A 174 -0.65 4.30 -19.70
CA GLN A 174 -1.65 4.95 -20.56
C GLN A 174 -3.06 4.41 -20.33
N HIS A 175 -3.18 3.09 -20.11
CA HIS A 175 -4.46 2.47 -19.79
C HIS A 175 -5.01 2.97 -18.45
N LEU A 176 -4.17 3.00 -17.41
CA LEU A 176 -4.52 3.51 -16.08
C LEU A 176 -4.95 4.97 -16.17
N PHE A 177 -4.18 5.81 -16.88
CA PHE A 177 -4.52 7.21 -17.08
C PHE A 177 -5.87 7.36 -17.78
N LYS A 178 -6.13 6.60 -18.86
CA LYS A 178 -7.40 6.69 -19.60
C LYS A 178 -8.58 6.20 -18.78
N ALA A 179 -8.42 5.09 -18.06
CA ALA A 179 -9.47 4.52 -17.21
C ALA A 179 -9.83 5.47 -16.07
N SER A 180 -8.82 6.00 -15.37
CA SER A 180 -9.03 6.95 -14.26
C SER A 180 -9.55 8.31 -14.73
N HIS A 181 -9.09 8.84 -15.87
CA HIS A 181 -9.65 10.05 -16.48
C HIS A 181 -11.13 9.87 -16.88
N SER A 182 -11.47 8.74 -17.49
CA SER A 182 -12.85 8.42 -17.86
C SER A 182 -13.75 8.31 -16.63
N SER A 183 -13.30 7.60 -15.59
CA SER A 183 -14.04 7.46 -14.33
C SER A 183 -14.21 8.82 -13.63
N PHE A 184 -13.16 9.63 -13.56
CA PHE A 184 -13.25 10.99 -13.03
C PHE A 184 -14.25 11.85 -13.82
N GLY A 185 -14.20 11.79 -15.16
CA GLY A 185 -15.12 12.50 -16.03
C GLY A 185 -16.57 12.09 -15.83
N GLN A 186 -16.83 10.78 -15.63
CA GLN A 186 -18.14 10.24 -15.32
C GLN A 186 -18.65 10.76 -13.97
N ILE A 187 -17.88 10.57 -12.90
CA ILE A 187 -18.24 11.02 -11.54
C ILE A 187 -18.50 12.53 -11.52
N PHE A 188 -17.61 13.32 -12.14
CA PHE A 188 -17.74 14.77 -12.22
C PHE A 188 -19.04 15.20 -12.93
N THR A 189 -19.44 14.47 -13.98
CA THR A 189 -20.65 14.76 -14.76
C THR A 189 -21.92 14.32 -14.03
N GLU A 190 -21.93 13.10 -13.49
CA GLU A 190 -23.07 12.53 -12.74
C GLU A 190 -23.36 13.33 -11.46
N ALA A 191 -22.30 13.76 -10.76
CA ALA A 191 -22.41 14.61 -9.58
C ALA A 191 -22.79 16.07 -9.91
N LYS A 192 -22.95 16.41 -11.20
CA LYS A 192 -23.29 17.75 -11.69
C LYS A 192 -22.32 18.82 -11.15
N CYS A 193 -21.04 18.51 -11.20
CA CYS A 193 -20.01 19.38 -10.65
C CYS A 193 -19.66 20.53 -11.62
N LYS A 194 -19.33 21.68 -11.06
CA LYS A 194 -18.82 22.86 -11.77
C LYS A 194 -17.58 23.40 -11.06
N ILE A 195 -16.66 23.95 -11.85
CA ILE A 195 -15.47 24.65 -11.33
C ILE A 195 -15.85 26.11 -11.13
N VAL A 196 -15.70 26.59 -9.90
CA VAL A 196 -15.96 27.96 -9.48
C VAL A 196 -14.62 28.61 -9.16
N SER A 197 -14.17 29.48 -10.06
CA SER A 197 -12.94 30.26 -9.89
C SER A 197 -13.21 31.47 -8.99
N ALA A 198 -12.58 31.51 -7.80
CA ALA A 198 -12.65 32.69 -6.95
C ALA A 198 -11.79 33.84 -7.53
N VAL A 199 -12.41 35.02 -7.64
CA VAL A 199 -12.00 36.17 -8.48
C VAL A 199 -10.65 36.85 -8.12
N SER A 200 -9.87 36.39 -7.13
CA SER A 200 -8.67 37.15 -6.69
C SER A 200 -7.35 36.39 -6.57
N THR A 201 -7.33 35.06 -6.71
CA THR A 201 -6.05 34.32 -6.79
C THR A 201 -6.27 33.03 -7.56
N ALA A 202 -5.40 32.74 -8.53
CA ALA A 202 -5.39 31.50 -9.33
C ALA A 202 -5.29 30.18 -8.51
N LEU A 203 -5.33 30.26 -7.18
CA LEU A 203 -5.10 29.21 -6.21
C LEU A 203 -6.37 28.68 -5.51
N GLN A 204 -7.57 29.20 -5.84
CA GLN A 204 -8.83 28.70 -5.30
C GLN A 204 -9.84 28.36 -6.39
N GLU A 205 -9.46 27.46 -7.30
CA GLU A 205 -10.45 26.67 -8.04
C GLU A 205 -11.22 25.82 -7.02
N ARG A 206 -12.49 26.13 -6.78
CA ARG A 206 -13.38 25.33 -5.96
C ARG A 206 -14.28 24.50 -6.86
N VAL A 207 -14.52 23.26 -6.48
CA VAL A 207 -15.53 22.43 -7.15
C VAL A 207 -16.79 22.44 -6.30
N GLU A 208 -17.90 22.78 -6.94
CA GLU A 208 -19.23 22.69 -6.35
C GLU A 208 -20.02 21.63 -7.10
N CYS A 209 -20.62 20.68 -6.39
CA CYS A 209 -21.45 19.63 -6.95
C CYS A 209 -22.88 19.76 -6.40
N SER A 210 -23.88 19.37 -7.19
CA SER A 210 -25.29 19.58 -6.84
C SER A 210 -26.12 18.30 -6.83
N ALA A 211 -25.51 17.12 -7.04
CA ALA A 211 -26.22 15.85 -6.91
C ALA A 211 -26.30 15.39 -5.46
N GLU A 212 -27.33 14.62 -5.13
CA GLU A 212 -27.55 14.03 -3.80
C GLU A 212 -26.88 12.64 -3.67
N THR A 213 -25.67 12.49 -4.21
CA THR A 213 -24.90 11.25 -4.09
C THR A 213 -23.74 11.42 -3.11
N ALA A 214 -23.25 10.31 -2.57
CA ALA A 214 -22.09 10.34 -1.68
C ALA A 214 -20.85 10.89 -2.40
N GLU A 215 -20.66 10.52 -3.65
CA GLU A 215 -19.58 10.97 -4.53
C GLU A 215 -19.64 12.49 -4.74
N ALA A 216 -20.84 13.05 -4.92
CA ALA A 216 -21.03 14.49 -5.08
C ALA A 216 -20.64 15.29 -3.84
N THR A 217 -20.79 14.70 -2.66
CA THR A 217 -20.36 15.31 -1.39
C THR A 217 -18.85 15.19 -1.19
N LEU A 218 -18.25 14.08 -1.64
CA LEU A 218 -16.83 13.79 -1.46
C LEU A 218 -15.93 14.48 -2.49
N LEU A 219 -16.39 14.64 -3.73
CA LEU A 219 -15.55 15.17 -4.81
C LEU A 219 -15.01 16.59 -4.53
N PRO A 220 -15.81 17.54 -3.99
CA PRO A 220 -15.30 18.84 -3.57
C PRO A 220 -14.20 18.74 -2.52
N VAL A 221 -14.37 17.86 -1.52
CA VAL A 221 -13.41 17.66 -0.43
C VAL A 221 -12.11 17.06 -0.99
N LEU A 222 -12.22 16.03 -1.82
CA LEU A 222 -11.08 15.41 -2.49
C LEU A 222 -10.29 16.45 -3.29
N VAL A 223 -10.96 17.24 -4.13
CA VAL A 223 -10.29 18.25 -4.95
C VAL A 223 -9.62 19.33 -4.09
N GLN A 224 -10.29 19.79 -3.03
CA GLN A 224 -9.82 20.92 -2.24
C GLN A 224 -8.68 20.56 -1.28
N GLU A 225 -8.69 19.34 -0.74
CA GLU A 225 -7.72 18.87 0.26
C GLU A 225 -6.63 17.97 -0.32
N PHE A 226 -6.95 17.19 -1.36
CA PHE A 226 -6.01 16.23 -1.95
C PHE A 226 -5.35 16.74 -3.23
N CYS A 227 -6.12 17.28 -4.19
CA CYS A 227 -5.59 17.68 -5.50
C CYS A 227 -4.86 19.03 -5.52
N ARG A 228 -4.25 19.40 -4.40
CA ARG A 228 -3.53 20.65 -4.19
C ARG A 228 -2.16 20.39 -3.57
N PRO A 229 -1.17 21.27 -3.79
CA PRO A 229 0.12 21.15 -3.15
C PRO A 229 -0.07 21.07 -1.62
N SER A 230 0.57 20.07 -1.01
CA SER A 230 0.40 19.78 0.41
C SER A 230 0.72 21.00 1.27
N LYS A 231 -0.26 21.46 2.04
CA LYS A 231 -0.09 22.55 3.01
C LYS A 231 0.64 22.09 4.28
N SER A 232 0.73 20.77 4.52
CA SER A 232 1.07 20.21 5.85
C SER A 232 2.56 20.23 6.21
N LEU A 233 3.45 20.59 5.29
CA LEU A 233 4.89 20.72 5.54
C LEU A 233 5.30 22.08 6.18
N THR A 234 4.36 22.95 6.50
CA THR A 234 4.66 24.36 6.79
C THR A 234 4.98 24.67 8.26
N SER A 235 6.17 24.22 8.68
CA SER A 235 7.12 25.15 9.35
C SER A 235 8.18 25.69 8.38
N ALA A 236 8.14 25.26 7.12
CA ALA A 236 9.00 25.72 6.04
C ALA A 236 8.83 27.23 5.76
N ALA A 237 9.94 27.92 5.49
CA ALA A 237 9.96 29.33 5.10
C ALA A 237 9.09 29.59 3.86
N SER A 238 8.51 30.79 3.72
CA SER A 238 7.55 31.09 2.65
C SER A 238 8.09 30.84 1.23
N GLU A 239 9.41 30.90 1.06
CA GLU A 239 10.09 30.67 -0.21
C GLU A 239 10.08 29.18 -0.64
N GLU A 240 10.35 28.26 0.29
CA GLU A 240 10.32 26.81 0.02
C GLU A 240 8.91 26.35 -0.36
N ARG A 241 7.90 26.91 0.31
CA ARG A 241 6.50 26.68 -0.03
C ARG A 241 6.18 27.15 -1.46
N ALA A 242 6.62 28.34 -1.83
CA ALA A 242 6.39 28.86 -3.18
C ALA A 242 7.07 27.98 -4.25
N ALA A 243 8.27 27.45 -3.96
CA ALA A 243 8.96 26.53 -4.85
C ALA A 243 8.21 25.20 -5.02
N LEU A 244 7.70 24.61 -3.92
CA LEU A 244 6.90 23.38 -3.97
C LEU A 244 5.58 23.58 -4.72
N GLU A 245 4.91 24.71 -4.51
CA GLU A 245 3.69 25.06 -5.23
C GLU A 245 3.97 25.23 -6.74
N ALA A 246 5.08 25.90 -7.10
CA ALA A 246 5.49 26.07 -8.48
C ALA A 246 5.85 24.74 -9.17
N ASP A 247 6.51 23.82 -8.47
CA ASP A 247 6.83 22.49 -8.98
C ASP A 247 5.57 21.65 -9.23
N PHE A 248 4.64 21.61 -8.25
CA PHE A 248 3.37 20.90 -8.41
C PHE A 248 2.57 21.41 -9.61
N GLU A 249 2.45 22.73 -9.78
CA GLU A 249 1.76 23.34 -10.92
C GLU A 249 2.47 23.05 -12.25
N LYS A 250 3.80 22.99 -12.25
CA LYS A 250 4.60 22.58 -13.42
C LYS A 250 4.30 21.12 -13.78
N ARG A 251 4.29 20.20 -12.82
CA ARG A 251 3.97 18.77 -13.04
C ARG A 251 2.56 18.58 -13.61
N ALA A 252 1.56 19.26 -13.06
CA ALA A 252 0.19 19.22 -13.57
C ALA A 252 0.08 19.72 -15.03
N LYS A 253 0.80 20.81 -15.37
CA LYS A 253 0.87 21.31 -16.76
C LYS A 253 1.58 20.32 -17.69
N THR A 254 2.67 19.71 -17.26
CA THR A 254 3.38 18.67 -18.00
C THR A 254 2.48 17.47 -18.27
N CYS A 255 1.77 16.98 -17.25
CA CYS A 255 0.79 15.91 -17.37
C CYS A 255 -0.25 16.23 -18.47
N ARG A 256 -0.85 17.43 -18.43
CA ARG A 256 -1.82 17.87 -19.44
C ARG A 256 -1.21 17.92 -20.85
N SER A 257 -0.02 18.51 -21.00
CA SER A 257 0.67 18.62 -22.28
C SER A 257 1.04 17.25 -22.85
N ARG A 258 1.56 16.34 -22.02
CA ARG A 258 1.97 14.98 -22.43
C ARG A 258 0.75 14.13 -22.79
N ALA A 259 -0.31 14.19 -21.99
CA ALA A 259 -1.53 13.46 -22.26
C ALA A 259 -2.19 13.92 -23.57
N GLN A 260 -2.12 15.22 -23.90
CA GLN A 260 -2.57 15.74 -25.20
C GLN A 260 -1.68 15.24 -26.35
N GLN A 261 -0.35 15.27 -26.19
CA GLN A 261 0.60 14.75 -27.19
C GLN A 261 0.39 13.26 -27.48
N LEU A 262 0.08 12.49 -26.44
CA LEU A 262 -0.20 11.05 -26.52
C LEU A 262 -1.64 10.72 -26.94
N GLN A 263 -2.45 11.73 -27.26
CA GLN A 263 -3.87 11.58 -27.64
C GLN A 263 -4.72 10.86 -26.57
N LEU A 264 -4.32 10.95 -25.31
CA LEU A 264 -5.09 10.45 -24.16
C LEU A 264 -6.17 11.45 -23.72
N LEU A 265 -5.95 12.74 -24.00
CA LEU A 265 -6.92 13.82 -23.80
C LEU A 265 -7.42 14.36 -25.15
N PRO A 266 -8.65 14.94 -25.18
CA PRO A 266 -9.16 15.58 -26.39
C PRO A 266 -8.30 16.78 -26.81
N THR A 267 -8.34 17.12 -28.10
CA THR A 267 -7.62 18.26 -28.65
C THR A 267 -8.03 19.59 -28.01
N SER A 268 -9.31 19.74 -27.65
CA SER A 268 -9.84 20.87 -26.89
C SER A 268 -9.79 20.56 -25.40
N LEU A 269 -8.81 21.14 -24.70
CA LEU A 269 -8.61 20.94 -23.26
C LEU A 269 -9.66 21.69 -22.45
N SER A 270 -10.31 21.01 -21.52
CA SER A 270 -11.24 21.60 -20.55
C SER A 270 -10.54 21.92 -19.22
N GLU A 271 -11.13 22.82 -18.41
CA GLU A 271 -10.66 23.07 -17.04
C GLU A 271 -10.72 21.82 -16.16
N ARG A 272 -11.70 20.94 -16.42
CA ARG A 272 -11.82 19.63 -15.78
C ARG A 272 -10.59 18.75 -16.04
N ASP A 273 -10.04 18.78 -17.24
CA ASP A 273 -8.86 17.98 -17.58
C ASP A 273 -7.61 18.49 -16.84
N PHE A 274 -7.51 19.80 -16.63
CA PHE A 274 -6.46 20.37 -15.80
C PHE A 274 -6.61 19.97 -14.34
N LEU A 275 -7.83 20.04 -13.79
CA LEU A 275 -8.14 19.58 -12.44
C LEU A 275 -7.80 18.10 -12.24
N TYR A 276 -8.15 17.25 -13.20
CA TYR A 276 -7.78 15.85 -13.20
C TYR A 276 -6.25 15.65 -13.15
N CYS A 277 -5.48 16.40 -13.95
CA CYS A 277 -4.02 16.32 -13.93
C CYS A 277 -3.43 16.74 -12.57
N ARG A 278 -4.07 17.66 -11.83
CA ARG A 278 -3.66 17.97 -10.45
C ARG A 278 -3.91 16.79 -9.52
N CYS A 279 -5.07 16.15 -9.63
CA CYS A 279 -5.39 14.96 -8.84
C CYS A 279 -4.46 13.78 -9.18
N TRP A 280 -4.06 13.65 -10.45
CA TRP A 280 -3.06 12.70 -10.90
C TRP A 280 -1.75 12.92 -10.14
N CYS A 281 -1.13 14.10 -10.25
CA CYS A 281 0.11 14.43 -9.52
C CYS A 281 -0.01 14.19 -8.00
N ALA A 282 -1.11 14.62 -7.37
CA ALA A 282 -1.35 14.39 -5.95
C ALA A 282 -1.43 12.90 -5.58
N THR A 283 -1.94 12.05 -6.47
CA THR A 283 -1.96 10.60 -6.27
C THR A 283 -0.54 10.04 -6.21
N PHE A 284 0.37 10.50 -7.06
CA PHE A 284 1.77 10.07 -7.03
C PHE A 284 2.50 10.58 -5.78
N ASP A 285 2.24 11.81 -5.35
CA ASP A 285 2.75 12.34 -4.08
C ASP A 285 2.28 11.48 -2.89
N ALA A 286 1.00 11.09 -2.89
CA ALA A 286 0.43 10.20 -1.88
C ALA A 286 1.02 8.79 -1.93
N LEU A 287 1.25 8.24 -3.12
CA LEU A 287 1.91 6.93 -3.28
C LEU A 287 3.37 6.97 -2.78
N GLN A 288 4.10 8.04 -3.04
CA GLN A 288 5.46 8.24 -2.51
C GLN A 288 5.46 8.36 -0.98
N LEU A 289 4.49 9.07 -0.41
CA LEU A 289 4.34 9.14 1.04
C LEU A 289 3.99 7.77 1.62
N ALA A 290 3.06 7.06 0.99
CA ALA A 290 2.62 5.74 1.41
C ALA A 290 3.75 4.70 1.34
N SER A 291 4.60 4.73 0.31
CA SER A 291 5.75 3.82 0.23
C SER A 291 6.76 4.05 1.36
N LYS A 292 7.04 5.32 1.70
CA LYS A 292 7.88 5.66 2.88
C LYS A 292 7.28 5.13 4.18
N TRP A 293 5.98 5.32 4.39
CA TRP A 293 5.29 4.77 5.57
C TRP A 293 5.30 3.25 5.60
N MET A 294 5.22 2.59 4.44
CA MET A 294 5.23 1.14 4.35
C MET A 294 6.60 0.56 4.73
N ILE A 295 7.71 1.22 4.42
CA ILE A 295 9.05 0.85 4.92
C ILE A 295 9.08 0.92 6.45
N LEU A 296 8.57 1.99 7.04
CA LEU A 296 8.51 2.13 8.50
C LEU A 296 7.63 1.06 9.14
N ALA A 297 6.48 0.77 8.54
CA ALA A 297 5.59 -0.31 8.98
C ALA A 297 6.26 -1.68 8.87
N TRP A 298 6.99 -1.92 7.79
CA TRP A 298 7.76 -3.15 7.58
C TRP A 298 8.85 -3.33 8.64
N LEU A 299 9.62 -2.28 8.96
CA LEU A 299 10.62 -2.30 10.02
C LEU A 299 10.00 -2.56 11.38
N GLY A 300 8.88 -1.89 11.68
CA GLY A 300 8.10 -2.10 12.90
C GLY A 300 7.64 -3.56 13.02
N LEU A 301 7.06 -4.12 11.95
CA LEU A 301 6.65 -5.51 11.89
C LEU A 301 7.83 -6.47 12.08
N ALA A 302 8.92 -6.29 11.33
CA ALA A 302 10.12 -7.13 11.41
C ALA A 302 10.69 -7.15 12.84
N SER A 303 10.74 -5.99 13.50
CA SER A 303 11.19 -5.88 14.89
C SER A 303 10.25 -6.60 15.87
N GLY A 304 8.93 -6.50 15.65
CA GLY A 304 7.93 -7.24 16.43
C GLY A 304 8.09 -8.75 16.24
N VAL A 305 8.30 -9.21 15.02
CA VAL A 305 8.49 -10.63 14.68
C VAL A 305 9.73 -11.19 15.36
N MET A 306 10.86 -10.50 15.23
CA MET A 306 12.09 -10.89 15.90
C MET A 306 11.95 -10.92 17.41
N SER A 307 11.17 -10.00 17.99
CA SER A 307 10.90 -9.98 19.43
C SER A 307 10.09 -11.20 19.89
N VAL A 308 9.09 -11.62 19.13
CA VAL A 308 8.34 -12.87 19.42
C VAL A 308 9.27 -14.08 19.34
N LEU A 309 10.04 -14.20 18.25
CA LEU A 309 10.94 -15.34 18.06
C LEU A 309 12.03 -15.41 19.13
N TYR A 310 12.62 -14.27 19.49
CA TYR A 310 13.58 -14.19 20.57
C TYR A 310 13.01 -14.73 21.89
N LEU A 311 11.82 -14.29 22.29
CA LEU A 311 11.19 -14.73 23.54
C LEU A 311 10.80 -16.21 23.51
N VAL A 312 10.35 -16.71 22.36
CA VAL A 312 9.98 -18.13 22.23
C VAL A 312 11.22 -19.03 22.19
N MET A 313 12.34 -18.55 21.65
CA MET A 313 13.61 -19.27 21.61
C MET A 313 14.43 -19.14 22.89
N GLN A 314 14.21 -18.10 23.70
CA GLN A 314 14.98 -17.82 24.92
C GLN A 314 15.16 -19.05 25.83
N PRO A 315 14.13 -19.87 26.12
CA PRO A 315 14.30 -21.05 26.99
C PRO A 315 15.23 -22.11 26.40
N LYS A 316 15.32 -22.21 25.07
CA LYS A 316 16.26 -23.11 24.40
C LYS A 316 17.65 -22.49 24.33
N LEU A 317 17.75 -21.20 24.03
CA LEU A 317 19.01 -20.47 24.00
C LEU A 317 19.71 -20.49 25.36
N SER A 318 18.98 -20.42 26.47
CA SER A 318 19.55 -20.51 27.83
C SER A 318 20.13 -21.88 28.18
N THR A 319 19.81 -22.93 27.39
CA THR A 319 20.41 -24.27 27.57
C THR A 319 21.65 -24.48 26.71
N MET A 320 21.94 -23.57 25.78
CA MET A 320 23.12 -23.62 24.92
C MET A 320 24.33 -23.05 25.64
N SER A 321 25.54 -23.41 25.18
CA SER A 321 26.75 -22.74 25.66
C SER A 321 26.76 -21.26 25.24
N PRO A 322 27.42 -20.36 26.01
CA PRO A 322 27.47 -18.93 25.66
C PRO A 322 28.01 -18.66 24.24
N ARG A 323 28.88 -19.54 23.74
CA ARG A 323 29.43 -19.46 22.39
C ARG A 323 28.37 -19.78 21.33
N GLU A 324 27.67 -20.90 21.47
CA GLU A 324 26.59 -21.28 20.53
C GLU A 324 25.47 -20.23 20.55
N GLN A 325 25.11 -19.72 21.74
CA GLN A 325 24.13 -18.64 21.87
C GLN A 325 24.57 -17.39 21.10
N ALA A 326 25.85 -16.99 21.22
CA ALA A 326 26.39 -15.85 20.49
C ALA A 326 26.42 -16.08 18.97
N GLU A 327 26.73 -17.30 18.52
CA GLU A 327 26.73 -17.67 17.09
C GLU A 327 25.31 -17.61 16.50
N VAL A 328 24.31 -18.17 17.19
CA VAL A 328 22.90 -18.15 16.74
C VAL A 328 22.36 -16.72 16.71
N MET A 329 22.59 -15.95 17.78
CA MET A 329 22.14 -14.55 17.84
C MET A 329 22.87 -13.68 16.82
N GLY A 330 24.18 -13.87 16.64
CA GLY A 330 24.98 -13.18 15.63
C GLY A 330 24.47 -13.46 14.23
N PHE A 331 24.19 -14.72 13.89
CA PHE A 331 23.61 -15.09 12.61
C PHE A 331 22.25 -14.43 12.38
N ALA A 332 21.37 -14.40 13.39
CA ALA A 332 20.07 -13.76 13.31
C ALA A 332 20.20 -12.23 13.11
N VAL A 333 21.06 -11.57 13.87
CA VAL A 333 21.31 -10.12 13.76
C VAL A 333 21.88 -9.77 12.38
N VAL A 334 22.88 -10.50 11.90
CA VAL A 334 23.48 -10.28 10.57
C VAL A 334 22.46 -10.54 9.46
N SER A 335 21.70 -11.62 9.54
CA SER A 335 20.64 -11.93 8.56
C SER A 335 19.59 -10.83 8.52
N MET A 336 19.15 -10.33 9.67
CA MET A 336 18.21 -9.22 9.75
C MET A 336 18.79 -7.91 9.23
N ALA A 337 20.08 -7.64 9.50
CA ALA A 337 20.76 -6.46 8.96
C ALA A 337 20.85 -6.53 7.43
N ILE A 338 21.17 -7.69 6.85
CA ILE A 338 21.20 -7.91 5.41
C ILE A 338 19.81 -7.75 4.81
N LEU A 339 18.78 -8.35 5.42
CA LEU A 339 17.39 -8.25 4.95
C LEU A 339 16.88 -6.81 5.02
N THR A 340 17.18 -6.10 6.10
CA THR A 340 16.83 -4.69 6.27
C THR A 340 17.57 -3.82 5.26
N GLY A 341 18.88 -4.03 5.09
CA GLY A 341 19.69 -3.35 4.10
C GLY A 341 19.14 -3.55 2.68
N LYS A 342 18.79 -4.79 2.32
CA LYS A 342 18.13 -5.08 1.05
C LYS A 342 16.78 -4.37 0.94
N ALA A 343 15.92 -4.48 1.96
CA ALA A 343 14.61 -3.85 1.94
C ALA A 343 14.70 -2.33 1.75
N VAL A 344 15.64 -1.66 2.41
CA VAL A 344 15.86 -0.20 2.29
C VAL A 344 16.49 0.17 0.94
N ILE A 345 17.56 -0.53 0.53
CA ILE A 345 18.28 -0.20 -0.72
C ILE A 345 17.42 -0.44 -1.97
N PHE A 346 16.66 -1.55 -1.99
CA PHE A 346 15.77 -1.88 -3.10
C PHE A 346 14.42 -1.17 -3.02
N ALA A 347 14.04 -0.64 -1.86
CA ALA A 347 12.90 0.26 -1.78
C ALA A 347 13.20 1.56 -2.51
N ASP A 348 14.26 2.28 -2.15
CA ASP A 348 14.44 3.65 -2.63
C ASP A 348 14.96 3.74 -4.08
N GLY A 349 15.13 2.61 -4.78
CA GLY A 349 15.75 2.62 -6.11
C GLY A 349 17.06 3.41 -6.06
N SER A 350 17.95 3.03 -5.14
CA SER A 350 19.12 3.82 -4.69
C SER A 350 19.60 4.85 -5.72
N PRO A 351 19.46 6.17 -5.45
CA PRO A 351 19.96 7.21 -6.35
C PRO A 351 21.47 7.11 -6.58
N TRP A 352 22.20 6.41 -5.70
CA TRP A 352 23.62 6.12 -5.83
C TRP A 352 23.96 5.07 -6.89
N LEU A 353 22.98 4.25 -7.31
CA LEU A 353 23.13 3.26 -8.39
C LEU A 353 22.62 3.77 -9.75
N GLN A 354 21.96 4.94 -9.78
CA GLN A 354 21.64 5.68 -11.00
C GLN A 354 22.80 6.63 -11.36
N GLY A 355 24.03 6.12 -11.34
CA GLY A 355 25.17 6.83 -11.91
C GLY A 355 25.07 6.82 -13.43
N ASP A 356 25.14 8.00 -14.03
CA ASP A 356 25.26 8.26 -15.47
C ASP A 356 26.36 7.41 -16.15
#